data_AF-A0A0D0D1T7-F1
#
_entry.id   AF-A0A0D0D1T7-F1
#
_cell.length_a   1.000
_cell.length_b   1.000
_cell.length_c   1.000
_cell.angle_alpha   90.00
_cell.angle_beta   90.00
_cell.angle_gamma   90.00
#
_symmetry.space_group_name_H-M   'P 1'
#
loop_
_entity.id
_entity.type
_entity.pdbx_description
1 polymer ?
#
loop_
_entity_poly.entity_id
_entity_poly.type
_entity_poly.pdbx_seq_one_letter_code
_entity_poly.pdbx_strand_id
1 'polypeptide(L)' 'TGLSTRHLQECFQCDADTISKCTHCILNILVESPMYQAYVKSLNDNTPDWIKVEPKLFPFFKDCRGDIDGCHVS' A
#
# COMPACT_ATOMS: atom_id res chain seq x y z
N THR A 1 -4.77 -11.66 6.41
CA THR A 1 -5.14 -13.09 6.56
C THR A 1 -4.32 -13.90 5.56
N GLY A 2 -3.44 -14.80 6.01
CA GLY A 2 -2.59 -15.62 5.14
C GLY A 2 -3.30 -16.84 4.56
N LEU A 3 -4.56 -16.69 4.15
CA LEU A 3 -5.40 -17.79 3.65
C LEU A 3 -5.10 -18.05 2.17
N SER A 4 -5.18 -19.32 1.76
CA SER A 4 -5.03 -19.68 0.35
C SER A 4 -6.27 -19.32 -0.46
N THR A 5 -6.10 -19.11 -1.76
CA THR A 5 -7.20 -18.84 -2.69
C THR A 5 -8.27 -19.92 -2.63
N ARG A 6 -7.88 -21.21 -2.56
CA ARG A 6 -8.82 -22.34 -2.43
C ARG A 6 -9.71 -22.20 -1.20
N HIS A 7 -9.14 -21.83 -0.06
CA HIS A 7 -9.90 -21.68 1.18
C HIS A 7 -10.91 -20.52 1.09
N LEU A 8 -10.55 -19.43 0.42
CA LEU A 8 -11.46 -18.32 0.18
C LEU A 8 -12.60 -18.73 -0.78
N GLN A 9 -12.29 -19.49 -1.84
CA GLN A 9 -13.29 -20.02 -2.75
C GLN A 9 -14.30 -20.93 -2.06
N GLU A 10 -13.83 -21.81 -1.17
CA GLU A 10 -14.69 -22.68 -0.37
C GLU A 10 -15.56 -21.87 0.62
N CYS A 11 -14.97 -20.88 1.29
CA CYS A 11 -15.68 -20.05 2.27
C CYS A 11 -16.78 -19.20 1.64
N PHE A 12 -16.50 -18.57 0.50
CA PHE A 12 -17.44 -17.68 -0.18
C PHE A 12 -18.28 -18.38 -1.26
N GLN A 13 -18.00 -19.67 -1.52
CA GLN A 13 -18.63 -20.46 -2.58
C GLN A 13 -18.61 -19.75 -3.94
N CYS A 14 -17.47 -19.18 -4.29
CA CYS A 14 -17.29 -18.45 -5.54
C CYS A 14 -15.89 -18.67 -6.12
N ASP A 15 -15.73 -18.42 -7.41
CA ASP A 15 -14.46 -18.62 -8.10
C ASP A 15 -13.43 -17.55 -7.74
N ALA A 16 -12.15 -17.91 -7.89
CA ALA A 16 -11.02 -17.05 -7.59
C ALA A 16 -11.07 -15.70 -8.34
N ASP A 17 -11.58 -15.71 -9.57
CA ASP A 17 -11.76 -14.50 -10.38
C ASP A 17 -12.75 -13.53 -9.73
N THR A 18 -13.89 -14.03 -9.24
CA THR A 18 -14.90 -13.24 -8.52
C THR A 18 -14.32 -12.66 -7.24
N ILE A 19 -13.55 -13.46 -6.47
CA ILE A 19 -12.90 -13.01 -5.24
C ILE A 19 -11.89 -11.89 -5.54
N SER A 20 -11.08 -12.07 -6.58
CA SER A 20 -10.11 -11.06 -7.02
C SER A 20 -10.81 -9.77 -7.43
N LYS A 21 -11.86 -9.84 -8.26
CA LYS A 21 -12.67 -8.69 -8.68
C LYS A 21 -13.30 -7.95 -7.49
N CYS A 22 -13.91 -8.67 -6.56
CA CYS A 22 -14.47 -8.07 -5.35
C CYS A 22 -13.39 -7.39 -4.50
N THR A 23 -12.24 -8.03 -4.34
CA THR A 23 -11.10 -7.47 -3.59
C THR A 23 -10.62 -6.18 -4.22
N HIS A 24 -10.38 -6.17 -5.54
CA HIS A 24 -9.97 -4.97 -6.27
C HIS A 24 -11.02 -3.86 -6.21
N CYS A 25 -12.31 -4.20 -6.31
CA CYS A 25 -13.40 -3.24 -6.17
C CYS A 25 -13.38 -2.54 -4.81
N ILE A 26 -13.28 -3.33 -3.73
CA ILE A 26 -13.22 -2.78 -2.36
C ILE A 26 -11.96 -1.92 -2.17
N LEU A 27 -10.81 -2.37 -2.64
CA LEU A 27 -9.57 -1.60 -2.55
C LEU A 27 -9.67 -0.27 -3.29
N ASN A 28 -10.21 -0.26 -4.51
CA ASN A 28 -10.40 0.98 -5.27
C ASN A 28 -11.32 1.95 -4.53
N ILE A 29 -12.45 1.46 -4.00
CA ILE A 29 -13.36 2.30 -3.20
C ILE A 29 -12.62 2.88 -1.98
N LEU A 30 -11.79 2.08 -1.30
CA LEU A 30 -11.05 2.54 -0.13
C LEU A 30 -10.01 3.60 -0.49
N VAL A 31 -9.29 3.44 -1.60
CA VAL A 31 -8.25 4.38 -2.07
C VAL A 31 -8.83 5.67 -2.65
N GLU A 32 -9.94 5.58 -3.39
CA GLU A 32 -10.63 6.73 -3.98
C GLU A 32 -11.48 7.49 -2.95
N SER A 33 -11.81 6.84 -1.84
CA SER A 33 -12.61 7.46 -0.77
C SER A 33 -11.83 8.56 -0.05
N PRO A 34 -12.53 9.62 0.42
CA PRO A 34 -11.96 10.60 1.34
C PRO A 34 -11.35 9.97 2.61
N MET A 35 -11.74 8.73 2.93
CA MET A 35 -11.15 7.93 4.00
C MET A 35 -9.65 7.69 3.78
N TYR A 36 -9.20 7.41 2.55
CA TYR A 36 -7.77 7.23 2.29
C TYR A 36 -7.00 8.48 2.73
N GLN A 37 -7.44 9.67 2.33
CA GLN A 37 -6.79 10.92 2.71
C GLN A 37 -6.90 11.22 4.23
N ALA A 38 -7.99 10.80 4.86
CA ALA A 38 -8.21 11.03 6.30
C ALA A 38 -7.34 10.13 7.20
N TYR A 39 -7.11 8.88 6.78
CA TYR A 39 -6.42 7.86 7.57
C TYR A 39 -4.97 7.62 7.11
N VAL A 40 -4.72 7.70 5.81
CA VAL A 40 -3.37 7.66 5.23
C VAL A 40 -2.80 9.07 5.26
N LYS A 41 -2.35 9.48 6.44
CA LYS A 41 -1.52 10.67 6.56
C LYS A 41 -0.15 10.31 6.01
N SER A 42 0.25 10.94 4.91
CA SER A 42 1.67 10.98 4.55
C SER A 42 2.40 11.55 5.76
N LEU A 43 3.26 10.76 6.42
CA LEU A 43 4.27 11.35 7.28
C LEU A 43 5.00 12.34 6.39
N ASN A 44 5.06 13.58 6.86
CA ASN A 44 5.64 14.71 6.16
C ASN A 44 6.89 14.27 5.38
N ASP A 45 6.96 14.62 4.09
CA ASP A 45 7.94 14.19 3.07
C ASP A 45 9.40 14.62 3.38
N ASN A 46 9.68 14.91 4.63
CA ASN A 46 10.98 15.33 5.10
C ASN A 46 11.81 14.09 5.37
N THR A 47 12.58 13.70 4.35
CA THR A 47 13.79 12.91 4.56
C THR A 47 14.54 13.48 5.77
N PRO A 48 14.79 12.69 6.84
CA PRO A 48 15.53 13.15 8.01
C PRO A 48 16.86 13.78 7.63
N ASP A 49 17.26 14.87 8.30
CA ASP A 49 18.44 15.64 7.90
C ASP A 49 19.74 14.82 7.92
N TRP A 50 19.85 13.82 8.80
CA TRP A 50 20.99 12.92 8.83
C TRP A 50 21.12 12.05 7.57
N ILE A 51 20.00 11.70 6.91
CA ILE A 51 19.99 10.97 5.64
C ILE A 51 20.39 11.91 4.48
N LYS A 52 20.02 13.19 4.55
CA LYS A 52 20.43 14.20 3.56
C LYS A 52 21.94 14.45 3.55
N VAL A 53 22.57 14.30 4.72
CA VAL A 53 24.01 14.53 4.89
C VAL A 53 24.83 13.28 4.53
N GLU A 54 24.25 12.09 4.58
CA GLU A 54 24.94 10.84 4.23
C GLU A 54 24.95 10.62 2.70
N PRO A 55 26.11 10.75 2.01
CA PRO A 55 26.16 10.71 0.55
C PRO A 55 25.79 9.36 -0.05
N LYS A 56 25.90 8.28 0.74
CA LYS A 56 25.51 6.93 0.31
C LYS A 56 24.01 6.71 0.38
N LEU A 57 23.32 7.32 1.33
CA LEU A 57 21.88 7.10 1.55
C LEU A 57 21.06 8.11 0.76
N PHE A 58 21.50 9.37 0.70
CA PHE A 58 20.74 10.44 0.05
C PHE A 58 20.24 10.12 -1.38
N PRO A 59 21.02 9.49 -2.28
CA PRO A 59 20.55 9.16 -3.62
C PRO A 59 19.34 8.21 -3.65
N PHE A 60 19.15 7.39 -2.62
CA PHE A 60 18.03 6.45 -2.51
C PHE A 60 16.77 7.10 -1.95
N PHE A 61 16.92 8.16 -1.14
CA PHE A 61 15.81 8.81 -0.44
C PHE A 61 15.43 10.19 -1.00
N LYS A 62 16.24 10.77 -1.90
CA LYS A 62 16.02 12.13 -2.46
C LYS A 62 14.67 12.33 -3.16
N ASP A 63 14.07 11.26 -3.68
CA ASP A 63 12.77 11.27 -4.37
C ASP A 63 11.77 10.31 -3.68
N CYS A 64 12.08 9.85 -2.47
CA CYS A 64 11.22 8.94 -1.72
C CYS A 64 10.06 9.73 -1.12
N ARG A 65 8.90 9.65 -1.78
CA ARG A 65 7.64 10.11 -1.19
C ARG A 65 7.17 9.07 -0.20
N GLY A 66 7.20 9.43 1.08
CA GLY A 66 6.85 8.62 2.25
C GLY A 66 6.66 7.12 2.04
N ASP A 67 7.59 6.31 2.55
CA ASP A 67 7.37 4.88 2.76
C ASP A 67 6.20 4.69 3.73
N ILE A 68 4.99 4.56 3.17
CA ILE A 68 3.80 4.11 3.88
C ILE A 68 3.95 2.59 3.96
N ASP A 69 4.84 2.15 4.84
CA ASP A 69 4.99 0.76 5.27
C ASP A 69 5.16 -0.25 4.11
N GLY A 70 6.30 -0.22 3.44
CA GLY A 70 6.79 -1.31 2.59
C GLY A 70 6.01 -1.55 1.30
N CYS A 71 5.10 -0.67 0.91
CA CYS A 71 4.39 -0.77 -0.37
C CYS A 71 5.13 0.05 -1.43
N HIS A 72 6.05 -0.59 -2.15
CA HIS A 72 6.56 -0.09 -3.42
C HIS A 72 5.39 -0.01 -4.41
N VAL A 73 4.74 1.15 -4.48
CA VAL A 73 3.89 1.48 -5.62
C VAL A 73 4.82 1.97 -6.72
N SER A 74 5.29 1.03 -7.53
CA SER A 74 6.02 1.26 -8.78
C SER A 74 5.10 1.73 -9.90
#